data_AF-A0A4P6F8J4-F1
#
_entry.id   AF-A0A4P6F8J4-F1
#
_cell.length_a   1.000
_cell.length_b   1.000
_cell.length_c   1.000
_cell.angle_alpha   90.00
_cell.angle_beta   90.00
_cell.angle_gamma   90.00
#
_symmetry.space_group_name_H-M   'P 1'
#
loop_
_entity.id
_entity.type
_entity.pdbx_description
1 polymer ?
#
loop_
_entity_poly.entity_id
_entity_poly.type
_entity_poly.pdbx_seq_one_letter_code
_entity_poly.pdbx_strand_id
1 'polypeptide(L)'
;MIPLAVSLPGIVVYAIGIAIRSGARIRMRGDSQVRTVLRVARQVGLDVESAETGDRIADRLRRQARISLLTIPLWAALGVGFAFALPTDAPLLLTLVPLWAAVACQQFGESVAGVVEGFRLDPDRARVATARLRTRADYADPFVRIGSRILVTFSALATAVLLAAGGPDPAGTSAGISMLAAVAALVAADLLAGALARRRQHAANREELVWDDALRAIAINNVYSTPFLLAIYPLIATAQALSGSPGMPAWITLAGALTGVVTGGAVMAYSLAIIVRRPAERMTRRLAAEDAAEASA
;
A
#
# COMPACT_ATOMS: atom_id res chain seq x y z
N MET A 1 0.89 -31.73 -4.28
CA MET A 1 2.27 -31.26 -4.64
C MET A 1 2.30 -30.07 -5.62
N ILE A 2 1.25 -29.85 -6.42
CA ILE A 2 1.15 -28.70 -7.35
C ILE A 2 1.24 -27.30 -6.67
N PRO A 3 0.70 -27.04 -5.45
CA PRO A 3 0.61 -25.67 -4.93
C PRO A 3 1.97 -25.05 -4.56
N LEU A 4 2.90 -25.84 -4.01
CA LEU A 4 4.26 -25.39 -3.71
C LEU A 4 5.07 -25.10 -4.99
N ALA A 5 4.86 -25.90 -6.04
CA ALA A 5 5.57 -25.76 -7.31
C ALA A 5 5.20 -24.48 -8.07
N VAL A 6 4.03 -23.89 -7.80
CA VAL A 6 3.57 -22.65 -8.46
C VAL A 6 3.85 -21.41 -7.59
N SER A 7 3.61 -21.48 -6.28
CA SER A 7 3.72 -20.32 -5.39
C SER A 7 5.17 -19.94 -5.09
N LEU A 8 6.05 -20.92 -4.84
CA LEU A 8 7.45 -20.65 -4.49
C LEU A 8 8.20 -19.94 -5.62
N PRO A 9 8.15 -20.37 -6.90
CA PRO A 9 8.77 -19.63 -7.99
C PRO A 9 8.21 -18.21 -8.11
N GLY A 10 6.89 -18.03 -7.95
CA GLY A 10 6.26 -16.72 -7.96
C GLY A 10 6.78 -15.79 -6.86
N ILE A 11 6.84 -16.27 -5.62
CA ILE A 11 7.37 -15.52 -4.46
C ILE A 11 8.86 -15.21 -4.67
N VAL A 12 9.64 -16.16 -5.16
CA VAL A 12 11.08 -15.99 -5.42
C VAL A 12 11.30 -14.97 -6.54
N VAL A 13 10.62 -15.09 -7.68
CA VAL A 13 10.71 -14.14 -8.79
C VAL A 13 10.27 -12.75 -8.33
N TYR A 14 9.21 -12.65 -7.54
CA TYR A 14 8.74 -11.40 -6.96
C TYR A 14 9.78 -10.79 -6.02
N ALA A 15 10.30 -11.56 -5.07
CA ALA A 15 11.33 -11.13 -4.13
C ALA A 15 12.61 -10.67 -4.86
N ILE A 16 13.06 -11.43 -5.86
CA ILE A 16 14.20 -11.06 -6.73
C ILE A 16 13.89 -9.76 -7.47
N GLY A 17 12.71 -9.64 -8.09
CA GLY A 17 12.30 -8.43 -8.80
C GLY A 17 12.31 -7.20 -7.92
N ILE A 18 11.83 -7.30 -6.67
CA ILE A 18 11.90 -6.20 -5.71
C ILE A 18 13.33 -5.93 -5.26
N ALA A 19 14.13 -6.96 -4.99
CA ALA A 19 15.53 -6.80 -4.58
C ALA A 19 16.33 -6.11 -5.69
N ILE A 20 16.13 -6.49 -6.96
CA ILE A 20 16.70 -5.82 -8.13
C ILE A 20 16.21 -4.37 -8.20
N ARG A 21 14.89 -4.14 -8.13
CA ARG A 21 14.30 -2.79 -8.18
C ARG A 21 14.85 -1.88 -7.08
N SER A 22 14.96 -2.39 -5.87
CA SER A 22 15.39 -1.63 -4.70
C SER A 22 16.91 -1.46 -4.67
N GLY A 23 17.67 -2.47 -5.09
CA GLY A 23 19.12 -2.39 -5.28
C GLY A 23 19.49 -1.40 -6.37
N ALA A 24 18.75 -1.38 -7.47
CA ALA A 24 18.86 -0.37 -8.52
C ALA A 24 18.60 1.03 -7.96
N ARG A 25 17.60 1.19 -7.07
CA ARG A 25 17.34 2.46 -6.35
C ARG A 25 18.49 2.87 -5.44
N ILE A 26 19.09 1.96 -4.66
CA ILE A 26 20.25 2.30 -3.82
C ILE A 26 21.44 2.77 -4.66
N ARG A 27 21.69 2.08 -5.78
CA ARG A 27 22.82 2.37 -6.68
C ARG A 27 22.55 3.52 -7.64
N MET A 28 21.43 4.25 -7.49
CA MET A 28 21.13 5.40 -8.33
C MET A 28 22.24 6.44 -8.21
N ARG A 29 22.94 6.65 -9.31
CA ARG A 29 23.90 7.73 -9.55
C ARG A 29 23.66 8.29 -10.95
N GLY A 30 23.97 9.57 -11.15
CA GLY A 30 23.81 10.27 -12.43
C GLY A 30 22.40 10.14 -13.02
N ASP A 31 22.30 9.78 -14.29
CA ASP A 31 21.06 9.78 -15.08
C ASP A 31 19.93 8.92 -14.51
N SER A 32 20.25 7.85 -13.78
CA SER A 32 19.24 6.98 -13.15
C SER A 32 18.51 7.67 -11.99
N GLN A 33 19.25 8.48 -11.23
CA GLN A 33 18.72 9.31 -10.16
C GLN A 33 17.80 10.39 -10.74
N VAL A 34 18.29 11.12 -11.75
CA VAL A 34 17.53 12.18 -12.43
C VAL A 34 16.23 11.61 -13.01
N ARG A 35 16.27 10.47 -13.71
CA ARG A 35 15.06 9.83 -14.24
C ARG A 35 14.05 9.42 -13.17
N THR A 36 14.52 9.00 -12.00
CA THR A 36 13.64 8.61 -10.89
C THR A 36 13.00 9.83 -10.25
N VAL A 37 13.77 10.89 -9.99
CA VAL A 37 13.25 12.15 -9.49
C VAL A 37 12.24 12.74 -10.48
N LEU A 38 12.55 12.80 -11.77
CA LEU A 38 11.63 13.28 -12.82
C LEU A 38 10.39 12.40 -12.98
N ARG A 39 10.47 11.10 -12.68
CA ARG A 39 9.28 10.23 -12.65
C ARG A 39 8.37 10.59 -11.49
N VAL A 40 8.94 10.79 -10.30
CA VAL A 40 8.17 11.23 -9.12
C VAL A 40 7.59 12.62 -9.38
N ALA A 41 8.39 13.54 -9.93
CA ALA A 41 7.99 14.89 -10.34
C ALA A 41 6.75 14.88 -11.24
N ARG A 42 6.79 14.09 -12.33
CA ARG A 42 5.64 13.89 -13.21
C ARG A 42 4.44 13.23 -12.53
N GLN A 43 4.67 12.32 -11.59
CA GLN A 43 3.59 11.70 -10.82
C GLN A 43 2.92 12.72 -9.89
N VAL A 44 3.70 13.66 -9.35
CA VAL A 44 3.19 14.69 -8.44
C VAL A 44 2.70 15.96 -9.13
N GLY A 45 3.03 16.13 -10.41
CA GLY A 45 2.73 17.34 -11.16
C GLY A 45 3.55 18.53 -10.68
N LEU A 46 4.79 18.30 -10.25
CA LEU A 46 5.73 19.33 -9.85
C LEU A 46 6.94 19.31 -10.78
N ASP A 47 7.47 20.48 -11.07
CA ASP A 47 8.76 20.62 -11.73
C ASP A 47 9.89 20.63 -10.69
N VAL A 48 11.10 20.30 -11.15
CA VAL A 48 12.31 20.34 -10.34
C VAL A 48 13.12 21.51 -10.86
N GLU A 49 12.94 22.68 -10.25
CA GLU A 49 13.54 23.92 -10.75
C GLU A 49 15.03 24.00 -10.42
N SER A 50 15.42 23.48 -9.26
CA SER A 50 16.82 23.49 -8.81
C SER A 50 17.42 22.08 -8.73
N ALA A 51 18.68 21.97 -9.17
CA ALA A 51 19.47 20.74 -9.04
C ALA A 51 19.59 20.32 -7.57
N GLU A 52 19.68 21.28 -6.66
CA GLU A 52 19.78 21.04 -5.23
C GLU A 52 18.50 20.40 -4.65
N THR A 53 17.30 20.89 -5.01
CA THR A 53 16.04 20.24 -4.64
C THR A 53 15.98 18.81 -5.20
N GLY A 54 16.40 18.61 -6.45
CA GLY A 54 16.49 17.29 -7.07
C GLY A 54 17.39 16.31 -6.32
N ASP A 55 18.57 16.74 -5.89
CA ASP A 55 19.51 15.92 -5.12
C ASP A 55 18.98 15.58 -3.73
N ARG A 56 18.34 16.54 -3.06
CA ARG A 56 17.71 16.31 -1.75
C ARG A 56 16.57 15.30 -1.84
N ILE A 57 15.70 15.41 -2.85
CA ILE A 57 14.62 14.44 -3.10
C ILE A 57 15.20 13.06 -3.39
N ALA A 58 16.23 12.99 -4.24
CA ALA A 58 16.91 11.74 -4.54
C ALA A 58 17.51 11.07 -3.30
N ASP A 59 18.17 11.83 -2.42
CA ASP A 59 18.72 11.32 -1.18
C ASP A 59 17.64 10.73 -0.26
N ARG A 60 16.47 11.40 -0.17
CA ARG A 60 15.32 10.87 0.58
C ARG A 60 14.80 9.57 -0.04
N LEU A 61 14.66 9.50 -1.36
CA LEU A 61 14.23 8.29 -2.07
C LEU A 61 15.24 7.14 -1.89
N ARG A 62 16.54 7.44 -1.87
CA ARG A 62 17.61 6.46 -1.59
C ARG A 62 17.52 5.94 -0.16
N ARG A 63 17.33 6.81 0.85
CA ARG A 63 17.13 6.39 2.25
C ARG A 63 15.89 5.52 2.42
N GLN A 64 14.77 5.90 1.80
CA GLN A 64 13.55 5.09 1.80
C GLN A 64 13.80 3.71 1.18
N ALA A 65 14.46 3.66 0.02
CA ALA A 65 14.78 2.38 -0.65
C ALA A 65 15.69 1.47 0.18
N ARG A 66 16.62 2.02 0.98
CA ARG A 66 17.47 1.24 1.89
C ARG A 66 16.66 0.53 2.96
N ILE A 67 15.74 1.21 3.63
CA ILE A 67 14.89 0.56 4.63
C ILE A 67 13.93 -0.42 3.96
N SER A 68 13.37 -0.09 2.81
CA SER A 68 12.55 -1.02 2.05
C SER A 68 13.27 -2.35 1.82
N LEU A 69 14.57 -2.30 1.46
CA LEU A 69 15.40 -3.51 1.31
C LEU A 69 15.53 -4.34 2.57
N LEU A 70 15.63 -3.72 3.74
CA LEU A 70 15.68 -4.43 5.02
C LEU A 70 14.37 -5.15 5.34
N THR A 71 13.24 -4.64 4.84
CA THR A 71 11.93 -5.26 5.07
C THR A 71 11.61 -6.41 4.11
N ILE A 72 12.24 -6.47 2.92
CA ILE A 72 11.95 -7.52 1.92
C ILE A 72 12.16 -8.94 2.48
N PRO A 73 13.30 -9.29 3.12
CA PRO A 73 13.52 -10.64 3.61
C PRO A 73 12.51 -11.06 4.66
N LEU A 74 12.10 -10.13 5.53
CA LEU A 74 11.09 -10.38 6.56
C LEU A 74 9.75 -10.77 5.91
N TRP A 75 9.32 -10.02 4.89
CA TRP A 75 8.06 -10.30 4.20
C TRP A 75 8.13 -11.53 3.30
N ALA A 76 9.26 -11.77 2.64
CA ALA A 76 9.50 -12.98 1.88
C ALA A 76 9.47 -14.22 2.78
N ALA A 77 10.10 -14.16 3.96
CA ALA A 77 10.09 -15.25 4.93
C ALA A 77 8.67 -15.55 5.43
N LEU A 78 7.86 -14.52 5.72
CA LEU A 78 6.46 -14.69 6.09
C LEU A 78 5.62 -15.30 4.96
N GLY A 79 5.81 -14.84 3.72
CA GLY A 79 5.15 -15.42 2.54
C GLY A 79 5.54 -16.88 2.32
N VAL A 80 6.83 -17.21 2.41
CA VAL A 80 7.32 -18.59 2.30
C VAL A 80 6.77 -19.46 3.41
N GLY A 81 6.84 -19.01 4.67
CA GLY A 81 6.28 -19.74 5.82
C GLY A 81 4.78 -20.01 5.66
N PHE A 82 4.03 -19.01 5.18
CA PHE A 82 2.61 -19.18 4.87
C PHE A 82 2.37 -20.16 3.72
N ALA A 83 3.20 -20.15 2.67
CA ALA A 83 3.12 -21.12 1.57
C ALA A 83 3.32 -22.56 2.04
N PHE A 84 4.21 -22.79 3.02
CA PHE A 84 4.40 -24.11 3.64
C PHE A 84 3.26 -24.53 4.58
N ALA A 85 2.48 -23.58 5.10
CA ALA A 85 1.31 -23.86 5.93
C ALA A 85 0.06 -24.23 5.10
N LEU A 86 0.08 -24.03 3.77
CA LEU A 86 -1.06 -24.35 2.91
C LEU A 86 -1.15 -25.87 2.64
N PRO A 87 -2.37 -26.44 2.62
CA PRO A 87 -2.60 -27.83 2.19
C PRO A 87 -2.05 -28.10 0.79
N THR A 88 -1.55 -29.32 0.55
CA THR A 88 -0.91 -29.68 -0.74
C THR A 88 -1.88 -29.86 -1.91
N ASP A 89 -3.17 -29.81 -1.62
CA ASP A 89 -4.35 -29.87 -2.49
C ASP A 89 -5.08 -28.52 -2.54
N ALA A 90 -4.49 -27.44 -1.97
CA ALA A 90 -5.09 -26.12 -2.00
C ALA A 90 -5.37 -25.65 -3.45
N PRO A 91 -6.55 -25.06 -3.72
CA PRO A 91 -6.89 -24.53 -5.03
C PRO A 91 -5.91 -23.43 -5.44
N LEU A 92 -5.66 -23.29 -6.75
CA LEU A 92 -4.67 -22.36 -7.33
C LEU A 92 -4.78 -20.92 -6.79
N LEU A 93 -5.99 -20.40 -6.58
CA LEU A 93 -6.15 -19.05 -6.03
C LEU A 93 -5.62 -18.92 -4.60
N LEU A 94 -5.75 -19.96 -3.76
CA LEU A 94 -5.16 -19.98 -2.41
C LEU A 94 -3.63 -20.05 -2.45
N THR A 95 -3.03 -20.57 -3.52
CA THR A 95 -1.56 -20.64 -3.65
C THR A 95 -0.94 -19.30 -4.02
N LEU A 96 -1.72 -18.34 -4.54
CA LEU A 96 -1.28 -16.98 -4.83
C LEU A 96 -1.30 -16.06 -3.60
N VAL A 97 -1.89 -16.52 -2.49
CA VAL A 97 -2.08 -15.77 -1.26
C VAL A 97 -0.77 -15.35 -0.59
N PRO A 98 0.23 -16.23 -0.41
CA PRO A 98 1.47 -15.81 0.22
C PRO A 98 2.21 -14.76 -0.61
N LEU A 99 2.11 -14.84 -1.95
CA LEU A 99 2.61 -13.80 -2.84
C LEU A 99 1.86 -12.46 -2.61
N TRP A 100 0.53 -12.51 -2.54
CA TRP A 100 -0.31 -11.34 -2.25
C TRP A 100 -0.01 -10.70 -0.90
N ALA A 101 0.13 -11.50 0.16
CA ALA A 101 0.50 -11.04 1.48
C ALA A 101 1.90 -10.40 1.45
N ALA A 102 2.87 -11.01 0.77
CA ALA A 102 4.20 -10.44 0.60
C ALA A 102 4.16 -9.08 -0.12
N VAL A 103 3.34 -8.93 -1.16
CA VAL A 103 3.13 -7.65 -1.87
C VAL A 103 2.57 -6.60 -0.91
N ALA A 104 1.48 -6.92 -0.20
CA ALA A 104 0.79 -5.97 0.67
C ALA A 104 1.68 -5.52 1.83
N CYS A 105 2.38 -6.45 2.46
CA CYS A 105 3.27 -6.15 3.56
C CYS A 105 4.53 -5.41 3.12
N GLN A 106 5.06 -5.69 1.93
CA GLN A 106 6.13 -4.87 1.36
C GLN A 106 5.65 -3.43 1.14
N GLN A 107 4.48 -3.22 0.53
CA GLN A 107 3.95 -1.86 0.35
C GLN A 107 3.78 -1.12 1.69
N PHE A 108 3.37 -1.85 2.72
CA PHE A 108 3.31 -1.33 4.08
C PHE A 108 4.69 -0.93 4.59
N GLY A 109 5.68 -1.81 4.45
CA GLY A 109 7.07 -1.57 4.82
C GLY A 109 7.70 -0.38 4.09
N GLU A 110 7.44 -0.23 2.79
CA GLU A 110 7.89 0.93 2.00
C GLU A 110 7.28 2.23 2.49
N SER A 111 6.04 2.18 2.95
CA SER A 111 5.33 3.32 3.50
C SER A 111 5.85 3.70 4.89
N VAL A 112 6.05 2.71 5.77
CA VAL A 112 6.67 2.89 7.09
C VAL A 112 8.10 3.43 6.95
N ALA A 113 8.89 2.89 6.02
CA ALA A 113 10.22 3.39 5.70
C ALA A 113 10.20 4.87 5.30
N GLY A 114 9.26 5.26 4.44
CA GLY A 114 9.04 6.65 4.05
C GLY A 114 8.69 7.54 5.25
N VAL A 115 7.93 7.02 6.21
CA VAL A 115 7.63 7.73 7.47
C VAL A 115 8.90 7.94 8.26
N VAL A 116 9.61 6.86 8.60
CA VAL A 116 10.73 6.90 9.54
C VAL A 116 11.83 7.83 9.05
N GLU A 117 12.26 7.66 7.79
CA GLU A 117 13.43 8.36 7.23
C GLU A 117 13.11 9.56 6.35
N GLY A 118 11.96 9.58 5.68
CA GLY A 118 11.61 10.65 4.75
C GLY A 118 11.48 12.01 5.44
N PHE A 119 11.17 12.01 6.74
CA PHE A 119 10.85 13.20 7.51
C PHE A 119 11.69 13.32 8.79
N ARG A 120 12.99 13.02 8.76
CA ARG A 120 13.89 13.34 9.88
C ARG A 120 14.27 14.82 9.89
N LEU A 121 14.10 15.49 11.03
CA LEU A 121 14.40 16.91 11.22
C LEU A 121 15.92 17.16 11.15
N ASP A 122 16.34 18.10 10.30
CA ASP A 122 17.66 18.74 10.39
C ASP A 122 17.54 19.92 11.36
N PRO A 123 18.19 19.87 12.56
CA PRO A 123 18.08 20.91 13.57
C PRO A 123 18.62 22.27 13.11
N ASP A 124 19.57 22.29 12.17
CA ASP A 124 20.37 23.49 11.89
C ASP A 124 19.83 24.34 10.73
N ARG A 125 18.72 23.94 10.12
CA ARG A 125 18.14 24.64 8.95
C ARG A 125 16.95 25.51 9.31
N ALA A 126 16.88 26.67 8.65
CA ALA A 126 15.70 27.54 8.64
C ALA A 126 14.47 26.78 8.12
N ARG A 127 13.28 27.11 8.63
CA ARG A 127 12.05 26.35 8.34
C ARG A 127 10.89 27.29 8.06
N VAL A 128 10.06 26.89 7.09
CA VAL A 128 8.76 27.51 6.86
C VAL A 128 7.75 26.89 7.82
N ALA A 129 7.13 27.72 8.66
CA ALA A 129 6.04 27.29 9.53
C ALA A 129 4.70 27.47 8.80
N THR A 130 3.89 26.42 8.75
CA THR A 130 2.48 26.52 8.31
C THR A 130 1.59 26.74 9.52
N ALA A 131 0.70 27.74 9.45
CA ALA A 131 -0.22 28.08 10.55
C ALA A 131 -1.33 27.04 10.75
N ARG A 132 -1.68 26.29 9.69
CA ARG A 132 -2.80 25.34 9.69
C ARG A 132 -2.34 23.94 10.04
N LEU A 133 -2.94 23.36 11.09
CA LEU A 133 -2.79 21.94 11.40
C LEU A 133 -3.38 21.09 10.27
N ARG A 134 -2.54 20.28 9.64
CA ARG A 134 -2.96 19.37 8.57
C ARG A 134 -3.31 18.00 9.12
N THR A 135 -4.35 17.44 8.54
CA THR A 135 -4.93 16.15 8.91
C THR A 135 -4.66 15.13 7.81
N ARG A 136 -4.80 13.84 8.14
CA ARG A 136 -4.68 12.76 7.15
C ARG A 136 -5.70 12.87 6.01
N ALA A 137 -6.83 13.54 6.23
CA ALA A 137 -7.85 13.77 5.21
C ALA A 137 -7.38 14.72 4.10
N ASP A 138 -6.41 15.58 4.41
CA ASP A 138 -5.84 16.54 3.48
C ASP A 138 -4.88 15.87 2.48
N TYR A 139 -4.34 14.71 2.85
CA TYR A 139 -3.33 13.98 2.08
C TYR A 139 -3.84 12.69 1.41
N ALA A 140 -4.78 11.99 2.07
CA ALA A 140 -5.30 10.72 1.58
C ALA A 140 -6.40 10.94 0.53
N ASP A 141 -6.35 10.19 -0.58
CA ASP A 141 -7.47 10.11 -1.49
C ASP A 141 -8.69 9.52 -0.75
N PRO A 142 -9.84 10.21 -0.66
CA PRO A 142 -11.08 9.68 -0.10
C PRO A 142 -11.43 8.29 -0.64
N PHE A 143 -11.18 8.01 -1.92
CA PHE A 143 -11.50 6.69 -2.48
C PHE A 143 -10.64 5.57 -1.89
N VAL A 144 -9.35 5.81 -1.71
CA VAL A 144 -8.42 4.84 -1.10
C VAL A 144 -8.73 4.66 0.39
N ARG A 145 -8.99 5.75 1.09
CA ARG A 145 -9.29 5.74 2.54
C ARG A 145 -10.66 5.12 2.84
N ILE A 146 -11.70 5.51 2.12
CA ILE A 146 -13.06 4.99 2.32
C ILE A 146 -13.16 3.58 1.75
N GLY A 147 -12.57 3.34 0.57
CA GLY A 147 -12.55 2.03 -0.07
C GLY A 147 -11.87 0.97 0.79
N SER A 148 -10.73 1.27 1.41
CA SER A 148 -10.08 0.33 2.34
C SER A 148 -10.97 -0.02 3.53
N ARG A 149 -11.66 0.96 4.13
CA ARG A 149 -12.59 0.71 5.25
C ARG A 149 -13.78 -0.14 4.84
N ILE A 150 -14.41 0.22 3.73
CA ILE A 150 -15.55 -0.52 3.17
C ILE A 150 -15.13 -1.97 2.91
N LEU A 151 -13.99 -2.17 2.24
CA LEU A 151 -13.55 -3.51 1.86
C LEU A 151 -13.16 -4.39 3.05
N VAL A 152 -12.44 -3.82 4.04
CA VAL A 152 -12.13 -4.52 5.30
C VAL A 152 -13.43 -4.86 6.05
N THR A 153 -14.41 -3.97 6.06
CA THR A 153 -15.72 -4.23 6.70
C THR A 153 -16.47 -5.37 6.00
N PHE A 154 -16.55 -5.33 4.66
CA PHE A 154 -17.16 -6.41 3.89
C PHE A 154 -16.43 -7.74 4.08
N SER A 155 -15.11 -7.71 4.11
CA SER A 155 -14.29 -8.88 4.43
C SER A 155 -14.63 -9.45 5.81
N ALA A 156 -14.71 -8.60 6.84
CA ALA A 156 -15.05 -9.02 8.18
C ALA A 156 -16.44 -9.66 8.25
N LEU A 157 -17.43 -9.05 7.60
CA LEU A 157 -18.79 -9.57 7.53
C LEU A 157 -18.83 -10.93 6.80
N ALA A 158 -18.20 -11.04 5.64
CA ALA A 158 -18.18 -12.28 4.86
C ALA A 158 -17.52 -13.42 5.65
N THR A 159 -16.37 -13.16 6.27
CA THR A 159 -15.68 -14.15 7.09
C THR A 159 -16.47 -14.53 8.35
N ALA A 160 -17.18 -13.59 8.98
CA ALA A 160 -18.06 -13.90 10.10
C ALA A 160 -19.22 -14.82 9.69
N VAL A 161 -19.85 -14.55 8.54
CA VAL A 161 -20.90 -15.42 7.97
C VAL A 161 -20.37 -16.82 7.69
N LEU A 162 -19.18 -16.93 7.09
CA LEU A 162 -18.54 -18.23 6.84
C LEU A 162 -18.34 -19.03 8.12
N LEU A 163 -17.74 -18.41 9.15
CA LEU A 163 -17.48 -19.06 10.43
C LEU A 163 -18.77 -19.46 11.15
N ALA A 164 -19.82 -18.65 11.04
CA ALA A 164 -21.13 -18.96 11.61
C ALA A 164 -21.86 -20.11 10.89
N ALA A 165 -21.68 -20.24 9.58
CA ALA A 165 -22.36 -21.25 8.76
C ALA A 165 -21.67 -22.62 8.78
N GLY A 166 -20.33 -22.65 8.82
CA GLY A 166 -19.55 -23.89 8.66
C GLY A 166 -18.71 -24.32 9.86
N GLY A 167 -18.60 -23.49 10.90
CA GLY A 167 -17.64 -23.71 11.98
C GLY A 167 -16.18 -23.51 11.53
N PRO A 168 -15.20 -23.74 12.43
CA PRO A 168 -13.79 -23.54 12.12
C PRO A 168 -13.24 -24.72 11.30
N ASP A 169 -13.36 -24.64 9.98
CA ASP A 169 -12.59 -25.47 9.05
C ASP A 169 -11.26 -24.76 8.67
N PRO A 170 -10.31 -25.44 8.01
CA PRO A 170 -9.04 -24.81 7.63
C PRO A 170 -9.21 -23.57 6.74
N ALA A 171 -10.22 -23.56 5.87
CA ALA A 171 -10.51 -22.45 4.98
C ALA A 171 -11.02 -21.22 5.75
N GLY A 172 -12.01 -21.41 6.62
CA GLY A 172 -12.58 -20.39 7.52
C GLY A 172 -11.55 -19.87 8.51
N THR A 173 -10.68 -20.73 9.04
CA THR A 173 -9.56 -20.32 9.89
C THR A 173 -8.59 -19.41 9.12
N SER A 174 -8.22 -19.79 7.90
CA SER A 174 -7.33 -18.98 7.06
C SER A 174 -7.95 -17.63 6.68
N ALA A 175 -9.24 -17.61 6.34
CA ALA A 175 -9.99 -16.38 6.08
C ALA A 175 -10.05 -15.50 7.34
N GLY A 176 -10.30 -16.10 8.50
CA GLY A 176 -10.30 -15.45 9.82
C GLY A 176 -8.98 -14.76 10.14
N ILE A 177 -7.86 -15.48 10.04
CA ILE A 177 -6.53 -14.93 10.31
C ILE A 177 -6.23 -13.75 9.37
N SER A 178 -6.56 -13.89 8.09
CA SER A 178 -6.28 -12.83 7.12
C SER A 178 -7.20 -11.63 7.22
N MET A 179 -8.45 -11.84 7.60
CA MET A 179 -9.38 -10.77 7.97
C MET A 179 -8.81 -9.98 9.17
N LEU A 180 -8.34 -10.68 10.22
CA LEU A 180 -7.69 -10.02 11.36
C LEU A 180 -6.45 -9.24 10.95
N ALA A 181 -5.64 -9.78 10.04
CA ALA A 181 -4.48 -9.07 9.48
C ALA A 181 -4.89 -7.80 8.70
N ALA A 182 -5.97 -7.86 7.91
CA ALA A 182 -6.51 -6.70 7.19
C ALA A 182 -7.04 -5.62 8.15
N VAL A 183 -7.74 -6.02 9.21
CA VAL A 183 -8.21 -5.12 10.27
C VAL A 183 -7.03 -4.48 10.99
N ALA A 184 -6.04 -5.27 11.41
CA ALA A 184 -4.83 -4.77 12.07
C ALA A 184 -4.07 -3.79 11.16
N ALA A 185 -3.94 -4.10 9.87
CA ALA A 185 -3.33 -3.22 8.89
C ALA A 185 -4.13 -1.92 8.71
N LEU A 186 -5.46 -1.94 8.77
CA LEU A 186 -6.29 -0.75 8.68
C LEU A 186 -6.11 0.16 9.89
N VAL A 187 -6.09 -0.43 11.09
CA VAL A 187 -5.81 0.30 12.33
C VAL A 187 -4.41 0.92 12.28
N ALA A 188 -3.41 0.12 11.93
CA ALA A 188 -2.03 0.60 11.78
C ALA A 188 -1.95 1.71 10.72
N ALA A 189 -2.69 1.58 9.61
CA ALA A 189 -2.76 2.59 8.58
C ALA A 189 -3.33 3.91 9.07
N ASP A 190 -4.43 3.87 9.82
CA ASP A 190 -5.05 5.06 10.40
C ASP A 190 -4.13 5.76 11.43
N LEU A 191 -3.41 4.98 12.24
CA LEU A 191 -2.44 5.49 13.21
C LEU A 191 -1.22 6.12 12.52
N LEU A 192 -0.61 5.41 11.56
CA LEU A 192 0.56 5.89 10.81
C LEU A 192 0.23 7.10 9.96
N ALA A 193 -0.92 7.12 9.27
CA ALA A 193 -1.36 8.28 8.50
C ALA A 193 -1.63 9.49 9.41
N GLY A 194 -2.19 9.28 10.59
CA GLY A 194 -2.38 10.33 11.59
C GLY A 194 -1.05 10.88 12.12
N ALA A 195 -0.10 9.99 12.44
CA ALA A 195 1.23 10.38 12.89
C ALA A 195 2.01 11.12 11.79
N LEU A 196 1.93 10.65 10.55
CA LEU A 196 2.52 11.29 9.37
C LEU A 196 1.96 12.68 9.15
N ALA A 197 0.63 12.83 9.15
CA ALA A 197 -0.01 14.12 8.91
C ALA A 197 0.44 15.19 9.92
N ARG A 198 0.59 14.80 11.20
CA ARG A 198 1.03 15.68 12.29
C ARG A 198 2.55 15.89 12.37
N ARG A 199 3.34 15.13 11.61
CA ARG A 199 4.81 15.24 11.69
C ARG A 199 5.27 16.60 11.17
N ARG A 200 6.18 17.25 11.89
CA ARG A 200 6.77 18.53 11.46
C ARG A 200 7.51 18.37 10.12
N GLN A 201 7.38 19.37 9.25
CA GLN A 201 7.98 19.41 7.91
C GLN A 201 9.38 20.03 7.95
N HIS A 202 10.25 19.69 6.98
CA HIS A 202 11.67 20.13 6.92
C HIS A 202 11.95 21.17 5.85
N ALA A 203 10.91 21.77 5.30
CA ALA A 203 11.03 22.64 4.16
C ALA A 203 11.73 23.95 4.54
N ALA A 204 12.86 24.23 3.90
CA ALA A 204 13.57 25.50 4.06
C ALA A 204 12.92 26.62 3.26
N ASN A 205 12.22 26.27 2.19
CA ASN A 205 11.51 27.19 1.31
C ASN A 205 10.15 26.59 0.89
N ARG A 206 9.36 27.36 0.14
CA ARG A 206 8.02 26.95 -0.29
C ARG A 206 8.05 25.80 -1.29
N GLU A 207 9.01 25.76 -2.21
CA GLU A 207 9.18 24.65 -3.17
C GLU A 207 9.36 23.31 -2.42
N GLU A 208 10.27 23.27 -1.45
CA GLU A 208 10.49 22.09 -0.63
C GLU A 208 9.28 21.69 0.21
N LEU A 209 8.46 22.67 0.61
CA LEU A 209 7.23 22.41 1.36
C LEU A 209 6.23 21.65 0.51
N VAL A 210 6.04 22.09 -0.74
CA VAL A 210 5.16 21.41 -1.71
C VAL A 210 5.66 19.99 -1.99
N TRP A 211 6.98 19.80 -2.11
CA TRP A 211 7.57 18.48 -2.27
C TRP A 211 7.38 17.58 -1.04
N ASP A 212 7.58 18.10 0.16
CA ASP A 212 7.36 17.35 1.41
C ASP A 212 5.90 16.86 1.51
N ASP A 213 4.97 17.73 1.09
CA ASP A 213 3.54 17.44 1.06
C ASP A 213 3.17 16.38 0.06
N ALA A 214 3.72 16.48 -1.15
CA ALA A 214 3.48 15.51 -2.20
C ALA A 214 4.00 14.13 -1.81
N LEU A 215 5.22 14.06 -1.25
CA LEU A 215 5.80 12.81 -0.74
C LEU A 215 4.99 12.24 0.43
N ARG A 216 4.49 13.10 1.32
CA ARG A 216 3.62 12.70 2.43
C ARG A 216 2.27 12.18 1.94
N ALA A 217 1.67 12.81 0.94
CA ALA A 217 0.46 12.33 0.30
C ALA A 217 0.67 10.96 -0.31
N ILE A 218 1.76 10.75 -1.06
CA ILE A 218 2.11 9.43 -1.60
C ILE A 218 2.25 8.40 -0.48
N ALA A 219 3.02 8.70 0.57
CA ALA A 219 3.22 7.79 1.69
C ALA A 219 1.89 7.41 2.36
N ILE A 220 1.03 8.38 2.68
CA ILE A 220 -0.27 8.15 3.31
C ILE A 220 -1.19 7.30 2.41
N ASN A 221 -1.23 7.55 1.11
CA ASN A 221 -2.04 6.75 0.18
C ASN A 221 -1.53 5.31 0.06
N ASN A 222 -0.21 5.10 0.07
CA ASN A 222 0.38 3.76 0.06
C ASN A 222 0.05 3.00 1.37
N VAL A 223 0.11 3.68 2.52
CA VAL A 223 -0.30 3.10 3.82
C VAL A 223 -1.75 2.59 3.77
N TYR A 224 -2.69 3.35 3.20
CA TYR A 224 -4.09 2.93 3.07
C TYR A 224 -4.34 1.89 1.96
N SER A 225 -3.41 1.72 1.03
CA SER A 225 -3.52 0.68 0.00
C SER A 225 -3.27 -0.72 0.57
N THR A 226 -2.38 -0.86 1.56
CA THR A 226 -2.13 -2.15 2.23
C THR A 226 -3.39 -2.83 2.78
N PRO A 227 -4.21 -2.21 3.65
CA PRO A 227 -5.40 -2.88 4.19
C PRO A 227 -6.42 -3.20 3.10
N PHE A 228 -6.51 -2.39 2.04
CA PHE A 228 -7.33 -2.70 0.88
C PHE A 228 -6.88 -4.02 0.22
N LEU A 229 -5.58 -4.16 -0.08
CA LEU A 229 -5.03 -5.37 -0.68
C LEU A 229 -5.18 -6.60 0.23
N LEU A 230 -4.99 -6.43 1.54
CA LEU A 230 -5.16 -7.53 2.50
C LEU A 230 -6.63 -7.97 2.67
N ALA A 231 -7.60 -7.05 2.57
CA ALA A 231 -9.02 -7.37 2.70
C ALA A 231 -9.59 -8.16 1.52
N ILE A 232 -8.94 -8.10 0.36
CA ILE A 232 -9.34 -8.88 -0.82
C ILE A 232 -9.20 -10.38 -0.56
N TYR A 233 -8.13 -10.78 0.10
CA TYR A 233 -7.84 -12.19 0.30
C TYR A 233 -8.94 -12.95 1.07
N PRO A 234 -9.34 -12.55 2.29
CA PRO A 234 -10.41 -13.21 3.03
C PRO A 234 -11.74 -13.22 2.27
N LEU A 235 -12.01 -12.25 1.38
CA LEU A 235 -13.18 -12.29 0.49
C LEU A 235 -13.08 -13.42 -0.54
N ILE A 236 -11.91 -13.57 -1.18
CA ILE A 236 -11.66 -14.68 -2.12
C ILE A 236 -11.74 -16.02 -1.39
N ALA A 237 -11.06 -16.15 -0.25
CA ALA A 237 -11.07 -17.37 0.55
C ALA A 237 -12.49 -17.74 0.99
N THR A 238 -13.28 -16.76 1.43
CA THR A 238 -14.68 -16.96 1.82
C THR A 238 -15.53 -17.40 0.62
N ALA A 239 -15.41 -16.71 -0.51
CA ALA A 239 -16.15 -17.05 -1.72
C ALA A 239 -15.84 -18.47 -2.20
N GLN A 240 -14.57 -18.88 -2.13
CA GLN A 240 -14.16 -20.24 -2.48
C GLN A 240 -14.70 -21.29 -1.51
N ALA A 241 -14.57 -21.05 -0.20
CA ALA A 241 -15.07 -21.96 0.83
C ALA A 241 -16.58 -22.20 0.68
N LEU A 242 -17.36 -21.14 0.45
CA LEU A 242 -18.80 -21.23 0.20
C LEU A 242 -19.12 -21.97 -1.11
N SER A 243 -18.34 -21.73 -2.18
CA SER A 243 -18.58 -22.38 -3.48
C SER A 243 -18.27 -23.89 -3.50
N GLY A 244 -17.32 -24.34 -2.67
CA GLY A 244 -16.89 -25.73 -2.60
C GLY A 244 -17.63 -26.58 -1.57
N SER A 245 -18.52 -25.98 -0.77
CA SER A 245 -19.21 -26.68 0.33
C SER A 245 -20.34 -27.57 -0.24
N PRO A 246 -20.34 -28.88 0.07
CA PRO A 246 -21.38 -29.80 -0.39
C PRO A 246 -22.78 -29.40 0.09
N GLY A 247 -23.77 -29.49 -0.79
CA GLY A 247 -25.17 -29.17 -0.46
C GLY A 247 -25.52 -27.68 -0.49
N MET A 248 -24.58 -26.80 -0.84
CA MET A 248 -24.90 -25.39 -1.04
C MET A 248 -25.82 -25.20 -2.25
N PRO A 249 -26.88 -24.37 -2.12
CA PRO A 249 -27.71 -23.96 -3.24
C PRO A 249 -26.87 -23.40 -4.40
N ALA A 250 -27.22 -23.76 -5.64
CA ALA A 250 -26.48 -23.35 -6.84
C ALA A 250 -26.29 -21.82 -6.96
N TRP A 251 -27.22 -21.02 -6.44
CA TRP A 251 -27.12 -19.56 -6.42
C TRP A 251 -26.01 -19.05 -5.48
N ILE A 252 -25.70 -19.75 -4.38
CA ILE A 252 -24.57 -19.42 -3.48
C ILE A 252 -23.24 -19.72 -4.17
N THR A 253 -23.14 -20.86 -4.84
CA THR A 253 -21.95 -21.22 -5.63
C THR A 253 -21.70 -20.21 -6.74
N LEU A 254 -22.75 -19.81 -7.46
CA LEU A 254 -22.68 -18.77 -8.49
C LEU A 254 -22.28 -17.41 -7.89
N ALA A 255 -22.87 -17.02 -6.76
CA ALA A 255 -22.53 -15.79 -6.06
C ALA A 255 -21.06 -15.78 -5.58
N GLY A 256 -20.54 -16.90 -5.10
CA GLY A 256 -19.13 -17.05 -4.74
C GLY A 256 -18.20 -16.88 -5.95
N ALA A 257 -18.50 -17.57 -7.06
CA ALA A 257 -17.73 -17.43 -8.30
C ALA A 257 -17.74 -15.98 -8.83
N LEU A 258 -18.91 -15.34 -8.86
CA LEU A 258 -19.05 -13.94 -9.26
C LEU A 258 -18.29 -13.02 -8.31
N THR A 259 -18.33 -13.26 -7.00
CA THR A 259 -17.57 -12.49 -6.02
C THR A 259 -16.07 -12.58 -6.29
N GLY A 260 -15.55 -13.76 -6.63
CA GLY A 260 -14.15 -13.93 -7.02
C GLY A 260 -13.77 -13.10 -8.25
N VAL A 261 -14.59 -13.15 -9.31
CA VAL A 261 -14.37 -12.38 -10.55
C VAL A 261 -14.47 -10.88 -10.30
N VAL A 262 -15.51 -10.43 -9.60
CA VAL A 262 -15.73 -9.01 -9.28
C VAL A 262 -14.61 -8.49 -8.39
N THR A 263 -14.17 -9.27 -7.39
CA THR A 263 -13.07 -8.88 -6.51
C THR A 263 -11.77 -8.78 -7.30
N GLY A 264 -11.46 -9.75 -8.16
CA GLY A 264 -10.29 -9.70 -9.06
C GLY A 264 -10.32 -8.47 -9.99
N GLY A 265 -11.47 -8.19 -10.60
CA GLY A 265 -11.70 -7.01 -11.42
C GLY A 265 -11.53 -5.71 -10.62
N ALA A 266 -12.07 -5.66 -9.39
CA ALA A 266 -11.93 -4.52 -8.49
C ALA A 266 -10.48 -4.28 -8.06
N VAL A 267 -9.69 -5.35 -7.84
CA VAL A 267 -8.25 -5.23 -7.57
C VAL A 267 -7.53 -4.59 -8.75
N MET A 268 -7.82 -5.07 -9.97
CA MET A 268 -7.17 -4.57 -11.17
C MET A 268 -7.57 -3.11 -11.42
N ALA A 269 -8.86 -2.79 -11.30
CA ALA A 269 -9.37 -1.44 -11.40
C ALA A 269 -8.78 -0.51 -10.32
N TYR A 270 -8.63 -0.98 -9.08
CA TYR A 270 -8.04 -0.22 -7.98
C TYR A 270 -6.54 0.01 -8.20
N SER A 271 -5.81 -1.02 -8.64
CA SER A 271 -4.38 -0.91 -8.98
C SER A 271 -4.17 0.08 -10.13
N LEU A 272 -5.01 0.01 -11.16
CA LEU A 272 -5.04 0.99 -12.25
C LEU A 272 -5.40 2.38 -11.74
N ALA A 273 -6.39 2.50 -10.86
CA ALA A 273 -6.81 3.77 -10.29
C ALA A 273 -5.70 4.39 -9.43
N ILE A 274 -4.91 3.62 -8.67
CA ILE A 274 -3.74 4.15 -7.96
C ILE A 274 -2.68 4.66 -8.92
N ILE A 275 -2.44 3.93 -10.03
CA ILE A 275 -1.45 4.32 -11.04
C ILE A 275 -1.90 5.58 -11.79
N VAL A 276 -3.19 5.68 -12.11
CA VAL A 276 -3.76 6.75 -12.94
C VAL A 276 -4.10 7.98 -12.11
N ARG A 277 -4.66 7.81 -10.91
CA ARG A 277 -5.01 8.95 -10.04
C ARG A 277 -3.71 9.49 -9.48
N ARG A 278 -3.45 10.76 -9.75
CA ARG A 278 -2.32 11.52 -9.23
C ARG A 278 -2.77 12.18 -7.92
N PRO A 279 -2.71 11.52 -6.75
CA PRO A 279 -3.20 12.10 -5.49
C PRO A 279 -2.53 13.45 -5.18
N ALA A 280 -1.30 13.63 -5.65
CA ALA A 280 -0.56 14.88 -5.53
C ALA A 280 -1.15 16.05 -6.34
N GLU A 281 -1.85 15.83 -7.46
CA GLU A 281 -2.50 16.92 -8.20
C GLU A 281 -3.60 17.62 -7.39
N ARG A 282 -4.28 16.88 -6.48
CA ARG A 282 -5.26 17.52 -5.59
C ARG A 282 -4.57 18.43 -4.58
N MET A 283 -3.40 18.03 -4.10
CA MET A 283 -2.64 18.83 -3.15
C MET A 283 -2.08 20.08 -3.83
N THR A 284 -1.51 19.97 -5.03
CA THR A 284 -0.99 21.13 -5.76
C THR A 284 -2.09 22.14 -6.09
N ARG A 285 -3.27 21.68 -6.52
CA ARG A 285 -4.44 22.55 -6.72
C ARG A 285 -4.87 23.27 -5.45
N ARG A 286 -4.82 22.58 -4.31
CA ARG A 286 -5.17 23.18 -3.02
C ARG A 286 -4.17 24.23 -2.58
N LEU A 287 -2.88 23.94 -2.72
CA LEU A 287 -1.82 24.91 -2.39
C LEU A 287 -1.95 26.15 -3.27
N ALA A 288 -2.18 25.99 -4.57
CA ALA A 288 -2.44 27.12 -5.47
C ALA A 288 -3.66 27.95 -5.05
N ALA A 289 -4.70 27.31 -4.50
CA ALA A 289 -5.88 28.01 -3.99
C ALA A 289 -5.61 28.74 -2.65
N GLU A 290 -4.79 28.16 -1.77
CA GLU A 290 -4.36 28.80 -0.51
C GLU A 290 -3.48 30.03 -0.82
N ASP A 291 -2.58 29.90 -1.78
CA ASP A 291 -1.70 30.97 -2.25
C ASP A 291 -2.47 32.14 -2.86
N ALA A 292 -3.50 31.84 -3.65
CA ALA A 292 -4.38 32.85 -4.23
C ALA A 292 -5.21 33.59 -3.16
N ALA A 293 -5.61 32.88 -2.10
CA ALA A 293 -6.33 33.48 -0.97
C ALA A 293 -5.41 34.42 -0.16
N GLU A 294 -4.17 34.02 0.12
CA GLU A 294 -3.19 34.85 0.80
C GLU A 294 -2.82 36.10 0.00
N ALA A 295 -2.74 36.01 -1.33
CA ALA A 295 -2.46 37.16 -2.19
C ALA A 295 -3.60 38.18 -2.26
N SER A 296 -4.82 37.78 -1.87
CA SER A 296 -6.02 38.63 -1.90
C SER A 296 -6.34 39.31 -0.55
N ALA A 297 -5.61 38.95 0.51
CA ALA A 297 -5.79 39.46 1.88
C ALA A 297 -4.80 40.60 2.19
#